data_AF-A0A849X5F8-F1
#
_entry.id   AF-A0A849X5F8-F1
#
_cell.length_a   1.000
_cell.length_b   1.000
_cell.length_c   1.000
_cell.angle_alpha   90.00
_cell.angle_beta   90.00
_cell.angle_gamma   90.00
#
_symmetry.space_group_name_H-M   'P 1'
#
loop_
_entity.id
_entity.type
_entity.pdbx_description
1 polymer ?
#
loop_
_entity_poly.entity_id
_entity_poly.type
_entity_poly.pdbx_seq_one_letter_code
_entity_poly.pdbx_strand_id
1 'polypeptide(L)'
;MRAMDVGRSLISIKSNGSLVTPERLTELKALGLDIVTISLDSGIPGEHDAFRGMKGAWEKAVRAVKLCQEAGVGVMLACTVSRENAGGAGVEKLIELAREWDVLLLLILAAPSGNWQGRHDLLMTEAQMDWLRATLRKRSHVRTDFDANWVRPGCGAMKEILYISQYGDVMACPFIQVSFGNVLREPLEVIWNRGIRAPYFRDYAGKCLIGEDPEFIRQYSRAIAAEKELPVSLEKFESADSAPYTANR
;
A
#
# COMPACT_ATOMS: atom_id res chain seq x y z
N MET A 1 -15.45 24.74 8.05
CA MET A 1 -14.22 24.10 8.55
C MET A 1 -13.51 23.48 7.35
N ARG A 2 -12.38 24.05 6.90
CA ARG A 2 -11.50 23.39 5.92
C ARG A 2 -10.46 22.64 6.74
N ALA A 3 -10.43 21.31 6.62
CA ALA A 3 -9.52 20.47 7.42
C ALA A 3 -8.05 20.64 7.01
N MET A 4 -7.79 21.10 5.78
CA MET A 4 -6.47 21.29 5.19
C MET A 4 -6.45 22.49 4.24
N ASP A 5 -5.26 23.07 4.02
CA ASP A 5 -5.03 24.12 3.02
C ASP A 5 -4.95 23.50 1.61
N VAL A 6 -6.10 23.50 0.93
CA VAL A 6 -6.25 23.06 -0.46
C VAL A 6 -5.45 23.99 -1.38
N GLY A 7 -4.36 23.48 -1.96
CA GLY A 7 -3.42 24.23 -2.81
C GLY A 7 -1.94 24.04 -2.46
N ARG A 8 -1.62 23.52 -1.27
CA ARG A 8 -0.26 23.10 -0.87
C ARG A 8 -0.16 21.61 -0.55
N SER A 9 -1.26 20.88 -0.69
CA SER A 9 -1.36 19.45 -0.41
C SER A 9 -2.09 18.78 -1.54
N LEU A 10 -1.66 17.57 -1.89
CA LEU A 10 -2.36 16.67 -2.79
C LEU A 10 -3.23 15.73 -1.95
N ILE A 11 -4.53 15.73 -2.20
CA ILE A 11 -5.51 14.90 -1.49
C ILE A 11 -5.90 13.74 -2.38
N SER A 12 -5.64 12.52 -1.90
CA SER A 12 -5.94 11.28 -2.62
C SER A 12 -6.78 10.33 -1.77
N ILE A 13 -7.74 9.67 -2.40
CA ILE A 13 -8.56 8.61 -1.79
C ILE A 13 -8.30 7.30 -2.51
N LYS A 14 -8.02 6.23 -1.76
CA LYS A 14 -8.00 4.85 -2.29
C LYS A 14 -9.37 4.21 -2.13
N SER A 15 -9.88 3.55 -3.16
CA SER A 15 -11.21 2.91 -3.16
C SER A 15 -11.23 1.66 -4.06
N ASN A 16 -12.14 0.73 -3.78
CA ASN A 16 -12.43 -0.39 -4.69
C ASN A 16 -13.40 0.00 -5.84
N GLY A 17 -13.84 1.26 -5.88
CA GLY A 17 -14.69 1.79 -6.96
C GLY A 17 -16.18 1.43 -6.86
N SER A 18 -16.58 0.51 -5.97
CA SER A 18 -17.94 -0.06 -5.95
C SER A 18 -19.05 0.95 -5.63
N LEU A 19 -18.74 2.02 -4.92
CA LEU A 19 -19.70 3.04 -4.46
C LEU A 19 -19.40 4.44 -5.01
N VAL A 20 -18.65 4.51 -6.11
CA VAL A 20 -18.36 5.78 -6.79
C VAL A 20 -19.58 6.21 -7.61
N THR A 21 -20.01 7.46 -7.40
CA THR A 21 -21.13 8.09 -8.12
C THR A 21 -20.73 9.51 -8.57
N PRO A 22 -21.36 10.05 -9.63
CA PRO A 22 -21.12 11.43 -10.07
C PRO A 22 -21.33 12.47 -8.97
N GLU A 23 -22.35 12.28 -8.13
CA GLU A 23 -22.72 13.20 -7.05
C GLU A 23 -21.60 13.26 -6.01
N ARG A 24 -21.10 12.09 -5.57
CA ARG A 24 -19.99 12.00 -4.62
C ARG A 24 -18.70 12.59 -5.19
N LEU A 25 -18.41 12.36 -6.47
CA LEU A 25 -17.22 12.94 -7.11
C LEU A 25 -17.32 14.47 -7.17
N THR A 26 -18.50 15.00 -7.48
CA THR A 26 -18.75 16.45 -7.51
C THR A 26 -18.56 17.07 -6.12
N GLU A 27 -19.13 16.45 -5.09
CA GLU A 27 -18.99 16.89 -3.70
C GLU A 27 -17.52 16.85 -3.24
N LEU A 28 -16.83 15.73 -3.45
CA LEU A 28 -15.44 15.57 -3.01
C LEU A 28 -14.49 16.50 -3.77
N LYS A 29 -14.71 16.71 -5.07
CA LYS A 29 -13.95 17.68 -5.87
C LYS A 29 -14.12 19.10 -5.34
N ALA A 30 -15.34 19.49 -4.96
CA ALA A 30 -15.60 20.80 -4.35
C ALA A 30 -14.90 20.97 -2.99
N LEU A 31 -14.61 19.87 -2.29
CA LEU A 31 -13.84 19.85 -1.04
C LEU A 31 -12.32 19.81 -1.24
N GLY A 32 -11.84 19.69 -2.49
CA GLY A 32 -10.43 19.69 -2.85
C GLY A 32 -9.81 18.30 -3.05
N LEU A 33 -10.60 17.27 -3.36
CA LEU A 33 -10.07 15.98 -3.80
C LEU A 33 -9.36 16.12 -5.15
N ASP A 34 -8.10 15.69 -5.22
CA ASP A 34 -7.31 15.71 -6.46
C ASP A 34 -7.38 14.37 -7.21
N ILE A 35 -7.21 13.25 -6.49
CA ILE A 35 -7.01 11.93 -7.10
C ILE A 35 -7.85 10.85 -6.41
N VAL A 36 -8.45 9.96 -7.20
CA VAL A 36 -8.97 8.67 -6.74
C VAL A 36 -8.09 7.54 -7.26
N THR A 37 -7.54 6.73 -6.36
CA THR A 37 -6.84 5.49 -6.74
C THR A 37 -7.80 4.32 -6.63
N ILE A 38 -8.11 3.68 -7.76
CA ILE A 38 -9.03 2.54 -7.87
C ILE A 38 -8.25 1.23 -7.78
N SER A 39 -8.66 0.35 -6.87
CA SER A 39 -8.13 -1.00 -6.78
C SER A 39 -8.58 -1.86 -7.97
N LEU A 40 -7.61 -2.34 -8.76
CA LEU A 40 -7.82 -3.22 -9.90
C LEU A 40 -6.62 -4.16 -10.03
N ASP A 41 -6.75 -5.42 -9.61
CA ASP A 41 -5.62 -6.38 -9.52
C ASP A 41 -5.46 -7.31 -10.74
N SER A 42 -6.30 -7.18 -11.75
CA SER A 42 -6.13 -7.86 -13.03
C SER A 42 -6.88 -7.14 -14.14
N GLY A 43 -6.32 -7.12 -15.35
CA GLY A 43 -7.00 -6.70 -16.57
C GLY A 43 -8.00 -7.75 -17.10
N ILE A 44 -8.09 -8.90 -16.44
CA ILE A 44 -9.03 -9.98 -16.76
C ILE A 44 -10.14 -9.98 -15.69
N PRO A 45 -11.42 -9.76 -16.07
CA PRO A 45 -12.52 -9.62 -15.11
C PRO A 45 -12.64 -10.78 -14.12
N GLY A 46 -12.60 -12.02 -14.63
CA GLY A 46 -12.73 -13.21 -13.78
C GLY A 46 -11.62 -13.38 -12.75
N GLU A 47 -10.38 -13.00 -13.08
CA GLU A 47 -9.26 -13.05 -12.14
C GLU A 47 -9.40 -11.99 -11.04
N HIS A 48 -9.78 -10.76 -11.42
CA HIS A 48 -9.99 -9.69 -10.47
C HIS A 48 -11.12 -10.00 -9.50
N ASP A 49 -12.27 -10.45 -10.02
CA ASP A 49 -13.43 -10.83 -9.22
C ASP A 49 -13.12 -11.98 -8.27
N ALA A 50 -12.36 -12.98 -8.73
CA ALA A 50 -11.92 -14.10 -7.91
C ALA A 50 -10.99 -13.63 -6.79
N PHE A 51 -9.99 -12.80 -7.10
CA PHE A 51 -9.07 -12.23 -6.11
C PHE A 51 -9.81 -11.38 -5.06
N ARG A 52 -10.82 -10.60 -5.49
CA ARG A 52 -11.61 -9.73 -4.62
C ARG A 52 -12.76 -10.45 -3.90
N GLY A 53 -13.03 -11.72 -4.23
CA GLY A 53 -14.13 -12.50 -3.67
C GLY A 53 -15.51 -11.92 -4.00
N MET A 54 -15.64 -11.20 -5.11
CA MET A 54 -16.85 -10.46 -5.46
C MET A 54 -17.07 -10.44 -6.96
N LYS A 55 -18.16 -11.10 -7.41
CA LYS A 55 -18.61 -11.02 -8.80
C LYS A 55 -19.04 -9.60 -9.16
N GLY A 56 -18.61 -9.12 -10.33
CA GLY A 56 -18.89 -7.78 -10.82
C GLY A 56 -17.97 -6.70 -10.23
N ALA A 57 -16.90 -7.07 -9.52
CA ALA A 57 -15.98 -6.10 -8.91
C ALA A 57 -15.17 -5.37 -10.00
N TRP A 58 -14.75 -6.09 -11.03
CA TRP A 58 -13.99 -5.53 -12.15
C TRP A 58 -14.79 -4.46 -12.88
N GLU A 59 -16.05 -4.75 -13.24
CA GLU A 59 -16.92 -3.80 -13.95
C GLU A 59 -17.18 -2.56 -13.12
N LYS A 60 -17.34 -2.71 -11.79
CA LYS A 60 -17.49 -1.59 -10.86
C LYS A 60 -16.25 -0.71 -10.80
N ALA A 61 -15.07 -1.32 -10.71
CA ALA A 61 -13.79 -0.60 -10.74
C ALA A 61 -13.61 0.17 -12.06
N VAL A 62 -13.85 -0.47 -13.20
CA VAL A 62 -13.74 0.18 -14.52
C VAL A 62 -14.76 1.31 -14.70
N ARG A 63 -16.00 1.11 -14.23
CA ARG A 63 -17.00 2.20 -14.20
C ARG A 63 -16.52 3.37 -13.35
N ALA A 64 -15.92 3.12 -12.18
CA ALA A 64 -15.41 4.18 -11.32
C ALA A 64 -14.30 5.00 -12.00
N VAL A 65 -13.40 4.35 -12.77
CA VAL A 65 -12.37 5.06 -13.55
C VAL A 65 -13.01 6.04 -14.54
N LYS A 66 -13.99 5.57 -15.33
CA LYS A 66 -14.70 6.42 -16.30
C LYS A 66 -15.39 7.61 -15.64
N LEU A 67 -16.08 7.37 -14.53
CA LEU A 67 -16.74 8.44 -13.78
C LEU A 67 -15.76 9.49 -13.26
N CYS A 68 -14.57 9.09 -12.80
CA CYS A 68 -13.54 10.04 -12.37
C CYS A 68 -13.06 10.91 -13.54
N GLN A 69 -12.79 10.29 -14.70
CA GLN A 69 -12.37 10.99 -15.90
C GLN A 69 -13.44 11.98 -16.39
N GLU A 70 -14.71 11.56 -16.45
CA GLU A 70 -15.85 12.41 -16.83
C GLU A 70 -16.03 13.60 -15.88
N ALA A 71 -15.82 13.40 -14.57
CA ALA A 71 -15.88 14.46 -13.57
C ALA A 71 -14.64 15.37 -13.56
N GLY A 72 -13.61 15.05 -14.35
CA GLY A 72 -12.31 15.72 -14.33
C GLY A 72 -11.63 15.63 -12.96
N VAL A 73 -11.73 14.48 -12.30
CA VAL A 73 -10.98 14.13 -11.08
C VAL A 73 -9.84 13.20 -11.52
N GLY A 74 -8.62 13.44 -11.02
CA GLY A 74 -7.48 12.59 -11.33
C GLY A 74 -7.75 11.14 -10.92
N VAL A 75 -7.26 10.18 -11.70
CA VAL A 75 -7.47 8.75 -11.40
C VAL A 75 -6.20 7.95 -11.61
N MET A 76 -5.97 7.01 -10.71
CA MET A 76 -4.88 6.05 -10.75
C MET A 76 -5.43 4.64 -10.49
N LEU A 77 -4.69 3.62 -10.90
CA LEU A 77 -4.96 2.23 -10.58
C LEU A 77 -3.98 1.72 -9.52
N ALA A 78 -4.42 0.79 -8.70
CA ALA A 78 -3.54 0.05 -7.79
C ALA A 78 -3.79 -1.46 -7.92
N CYS A 79 -2.71 -2.20 -8.09
CA CYS A 79 -2.70 -3.66 -8.20
C CYS A 79 -1.78 -4.25 -7.14
N THR A 80 -2.29 -5.23 -6.39
CA THR A 80 -1.44 -6.02 -5.49
C THR A 80 -0.69 -7.06 -6.31
N VAL A 81 0.65 -7.01 -6.29
CA VAL A 81 1.50 -7.99 -6.97
C VAL A 81 2.12 -8.95 -5.96
N SER A 82 2.01 -10.24 -6.26
CA SER A 82 2.49 -11.34 -5.41
C SER A 82 3.21 -12.37 -6.26
N ARG A 83 3.73 -13.41 -5.61
CA ARG A 83 4.30 -14.58 -6.29
C ARG A 83 3.34 -15.23 -7.29
N GLU A 84 2.03 -15.12 -7.07
CA GLU A 84 1.01 -15.82 -7.86
C GLU A 84 0.68 -15.11 -9.18
N ASN A 85 0.83 -13.78 -9.25
CA ASN A 85 0.39 -12.99 -10.40
C ASN A 85 1.49 -12.16 -11.08
N ALA A 86 2.66 -12.01 -10.47
CA ALA A 86 3.75 -11.23 -11.06
C ALA A 86 4.20 -11.81 -12.41
N GLY A 87 4.17 -10.98 -13.47
CA GLY A 87 4.43 -11.40 -14.84
C GLY A 87 3.31 -12.21 -15.51
N GLY A 88 2.17 -12.39 -14.84
CA GLY A 88 1.00 -13.09 -15.37
C GLY A 88 0.19 -12.25 -16.36
N ALA A 89 -0.61 -12.93 -17.18
CA ALA A 89 -1.42 -12.30 -18.23
C ALA A 89 -2.37 -11.21 -17.69
N GLY A 90 -2.94 -11.41 -16.50
CA GLY A 90 -3.80 -10.43 -15.84
C GLY A 90 -3.09 -9.11 -15.54
N VAL A 91 -1.88 -9.17 -15.00
CA VAL A 91 -1.08 -7.98 -14.66
C VAL A 91 -0.53 -7.31 -15.92
N GLU A 92 -0.06 -8.07 -16.90
CA GLU A 92 0.39 -7.52 -18.19
C GLU A 92 -0.76 -6.80 -18.92
N LYS A 93 -1.95 -7.42 -18.96
CA LYS A 93 -3.13 -6.78 -19.54
C LYS A 93 -3.51 -5.50 -18.79
N LEU A 94 -3.40 -5.50 -17.46
CA LEU A 94 -3.66 -4.31 -16.66
C LEU A 94 -2.67 -3.17 -16.94
N ILE A 95 -1.39 -3.49 -17.13
CA ILE A 95 -0.36 -2.51 -17.51
C ILE A 95 -0.73 -1.86 -18.85
N GLU A 96 -1.19 -2.64 -19.82
CA GLU A 96 -1.60 -2.10 -21.13
C GLU A 96 -2.88 -1.26 -21.01
N LEU A 97 -3.89 -1.72 -20.26
CA LEU A 97 -5.11 -0.94 -19.99
C LEU A 97 -4.81 0.40 -19.30
N ALA A 98 -3.91 0.42 -18.33
CA ALA A 98 -3.50 1.65 -17.67
C ALA A 98 -2.89 2.66 -18.66
N ARG A 99 -2.09 2.18 -19.62
CA ARG A 99 -1.55 3.01 -20.70
C ARG A 99 -2.66 3.52 -21.62
N GLU A 100 -3.58 2.65 -22.04
CA GLU A 100 -4.69 2.99 -22.93
C GLU A 100 -5.65 4.01 -22.31
N TRP A 101 -5.88 3.93 -21.01
CA TRP A 101 -6.73 4.86 -20.27
C TRP A 101 -6.00 6.13 -19.82
N ASP A 102 -4.70 6.25 -20.12
CA ASP A 102 -3.85 7.36 -19.69
C ASP A 102 -3.88 7.57 -18.16
N VAL A 103 -3.71 6.48 -17.41
CA VAL A 103 -3.69 6.48 -15.94
C VAL A 103 -2.42 5.85 -15.40
N LEU A 104 -1.94 6.34 -14.26
CA LEU A 104 -0.83 5.69 -13.57
C LEU A 104 -1.27 4.39 -12.91
N LEU A 105 -0.44 3.36 -13.00
CA LEU A 105 -0.63 2.09 -12.31
C LEU A 105 0.40 1.94 -11.18
N LEU A 106 -0.09 1.82 -9.95
CA LEU A 106 0.70 1.47 -8.78
C LEU A 106 0.71 -0.04 -8.59
N LEU A 107 1.90 -0.65 -8.71
CA LEU A 107 2.12 -2.03 -8.28
C LEU A 107 2.54 -2.02 -6.80
N ILE A 108 1.74 -2.67 -5.96
CA ILE A 108 1.93 -2.73 -4.52
C ILE A 108 2.37 -4.15 -4.18
N LEU A 109 3.53 -4.28 -3.54
CA LEU A 109 4.07 -5.59 -3.15
C LEU A 109 3.17 -6.25 -2.11
N ALA A 110 2.92 -7.55 -2.29
CA ALA A 110 2.30 -8.39 -1.28
C ALA A 110 3.12 -8.37 0.02
N ALA A 111 2.41 -8.26 1.14
CA ALA A 111 3.00 -8.28 2.48
C ALA A 111 2.30 -9.36 3.33
N PRO A 112 3.03 -10.11 4.16
CA PRO A 112 2.46 -11.13 5.04
C PRO A 112 1.81 -10.48 6.27
N SER A 113 0.77 -9.70 6.04
CA SER A 113 0.08 -8.88 7.04
C SER A 113 -1.44 -8.99 6.86
N GLY A 114 -2.21 -8.78 7.95
CA GLY A 114 -3.66 -8.94 7.94
C GLY A 114 -4.09 -10.36 7.56
N ASN A 115 -5.01 -10.49 6.60
CA ASN A 115 -5.48 -11.81 6.12
C ASN A 115 -4.38 -12.67 5.48
N TRP A 116 -3.22 -12.08 5.15
CA TRP A 116 -2.05 -12.78 4.63
C TRP A 116 -0.95 -12.96 5.68
N GLN A 117 -1.24 -12.72 6.96
CA GLN A 117 -0.32 -13.02 8.04
C GLN A 117 0.17 -14.48 7.95
N GLY A 118 1.49 -14.66 7.99
CA GLY A 118 2.13 -15.97 7.84
C GLY A 118 2.22 -16.51 6.40
N ARG A 119 1.57 -15.88 5.41
CA ARG A 119 1.63 -16.27 3.99
C ARG A 119 2.90 -15.78 3.30
N HIS A 120 4.06 -16.24 3.79
CA HIS A 120 5.37 -15.96 3.19
C HIS A 120 5.51 -16.54 1.78
N ASP A 121 4.66 -17.50 1.44
CA ASP A 121 4.50 -18.08 0.12
C ASP A 121 3.88 -17.11 -0.91
N LEU A 122 3.43 -15.92 -0.51
CA LEU A 122 2.98 -14.89 -1.45
C LEU A 122 4.08 -13.88 -1.81
N LEU A 123 5.21 -13.92 -1.11
CA LEU A 123 6.35 -13.04 -1.37
C LEU A 123 6.99 -13.36 -2.71
N MET A 124 7.24 -12.32 -3.50
CA MET A 124 7.86 -12.45 -4.82
C MET A 124 9.29 -12.99 -4.71
N THR A 125 9.67 -13.80 -5.70
CA THR A 125 11.05 -14.29 -5.86
C THR A 125 11.96 -13.20 -6.43
N GLU A 126 13.27 -13.37 -6.33
CA GLU A 126 14.23 -12.41 -6.93
C GLU A 126 14.00 -12.24 -8.44
N ALA A 127 13.70 -13.31 -9.17
CA ALA A 127 13.39 -13.24 -10.60
C ALA A 127 12.12 -12.42 -10.90
N GLN A 128 11.12 -12.48 -10.01
CA GLN A 128 9.91 -11.67 -10.13
C GLN A 128 10.16 -10.21 -9.72
N MET A 129 11.06 -9.97 -8.76
CA MET A 129 11.53 -8.62 -8.44
C MET A 129 12.31 -8.01 -9.60
N ASP A 130 13.11 -8.80 -10.32
CA ASP A 130 13.77 -8.36 -11.55
C ASP A 130 12.78 -8.05 -12.67
N TRP A 131 11.72 -8.84 -12.82
CA TRP A 131 10.60 -8.49 -13.70
C TRP A 131 9.99 -7.14 -13.31
N LEU A 132 9.70 -6.92 -12.02
CA LEU A 132 9.14 -5.64 -11.55
C LEU A 132 10.08 -4.47 -11.88
N ARG A 133 11.36 -4.57 -11.54
CA ARG A 133 12.39 -3.55 -11.84
C ARG A 133 12.49 -3.29 -13.35
N ALA A 134 12.41 -4.33 -14.18
CA ALA A 134 12.42 -4.18 -15.63
C ALA A 134 11.14 -3.50 -16.15
N THR A 135 9.98 -3.82 -15.59
CA THR A 135 8.69 -3.20 -15.91
C THR A 135 8.72 -1.71 -15.59
N LEU A 136 9.18 -1.32 -14.39
CA LEU A 136 9.28 0.09 -13.99
C LEU A 136 10.22 0.90 -14.91
N ARG A 137 11.32 0.31 -15.37
CA ARG A 137 12.25 0.96 -16.33
C ARG A 137 11.66 1.13 -17.72
N LYS A 138 10.86 0.16 -18.18
CA LYS A 138 10.31 0.13 -19.55
C LYS A 138 8.98 0.87 -19.68
N ARG A 139 8.21 1.01 -18.61
CA ARG A 139 6.82 1.49 -18.62
C ARG A 139 6.69 2.72 -17.73
N SER A 140 6.79 3.91 -18.33
CA SER A 140 6.78 5.18 -17.61
C SER A 140 5.47 5.49 -16.88
N HIS A 141 4.38 4.79 -17.17
CA HIS A 141 3.10 4.92 -16.46
C HIS A 141 2.93 3.94 -15.29
N VAL A 142 3.91 3.07 -15.02
CA VAL A 142 3.90 2.11 -13.91
C VAL A 142 4.84 2.57 -12.81
N ARG A 143 4.38 2.57 -11.56
CA ARG A 143 5.13 2.97 -10.37
C ARG A 143 4.90 2.02 -9.21
N THR A 144 5.71 2.15 -8.18
CA THR A 144 5.50 1.55 -6.86
C THR A 144 5.38 2.64 -5.81
N ASP A 145 5.01 2.27 -4.59
CA ASP A 145 5.06 3.18 -3.44
C ASP A 145 6.48 3.66 -3.10
N PHE A 146 7.52 2.98 -3.59
CA PHE A 146 8.93 3.36 -3.44
C PHE A 146 9.30 4.58 -4.27
N ASP A 147 8.51 4.87 -5.30
CA ASP A 147 8.69 6.01 -6.21
C ASP A 147 7.93 7.26 -5.73
N ALA A 148 7.20 7.18 -4.62
CA ALA A 148 6.37 8.26 -4.09
C ALA A 148 7.09 9.19 -3.09
N ASN A 149 8.40 9.00 -2.89
CA ASN A 149 9.20 9.79 -1.95
C ASN A 149 9.74 11.08 -2.60
N TRP A 150 9.92 12.11 -1.78
CA TRP A 150 10.45 13.42 -2.19
C TRP A 150 11.98 13.49 -2.12
N VAL A 151 12.60 12.87 -1.11
CA VAL A 151 14.05 12.98 -0.88
C VAL A 151 14.83 12.00 -1.74
N ARG A 152 14.44 10.72 -1.76
CA ARG A 152 15.06 9.68 -2.58
C ARG A 152 14.13 8.49 -2.80
N PRO A 153 14.22 7.78 -3.94
CA PRO A 153 13.52 6.51 -4.13
C PRO A 153 13.92 5.49 -3.04
N GLY A 154 12.96 4.71 -2.54
CA GLY A 154 13.21 3.72 -1.49
C GLY A 154 12.06 3.55 -0.49
N CYS A 155 12.33 2.88 0.63
CA CYS A 155 11.33 2.75 1.70
C CYS A 155 11.22 4.04 2.50
N GLY A 156 10.14 4.81 2.26
CA GLY A 156 9.83 6.06 2.98
C GLY A 156 9.25 5.87 4.39
N ALA A 157 9.09 4.62 4.84
CA ALA A 157 8.41 4.28 6.08
C ALA A 157 8.99 5.05 7.29
N MET A 158 8.11 5.74 8.01
CA MET A 158 8.35 6.64 9.15
C MET A 158 9.09 7.96 8.85
N LYS A 159 9.73 8.10 7.67
CA LYS A 159 10.54 9.27 7.30
C LYS A 159 9.76 10.25 6.43
N GLU A 160 9.16 9.74 5.36
CA GLU A 160 8.39 10.50 4.39
C GLU A 160 6.93 10.05 4.34
N ILE A 161 6.66 8.84 4.84
CA ILE A 161 5.34 8.24 4.93
C ILE A 161 5.10 7.81 6.36
N LEU A 162 3.94 8.18 6.90
CA LEU A 162 3.43 7.66 8.17
C LEU A 162 1.96 7.27 7.97
N TYR A 163 1.52 6.27 8.72
CA TYR A 163 0.13 5.80 8.70
C TYR A 163 -0.49 6.03 10.08
N ILE A 164 -1.67 6.64 10.12
CA ILE A 164 -2.44 6.82 11.36
C ILE A 164 -3.69 5.96 11.23
N SER A 165 -3.89 5.04 12.18
CA SER A 165 -5.07 4.20 12.23
C SER A 165 -6.31 5.00 12.62
N GLN A 166 -7.49 4.42 12.42
CA GLN A 166 -8.76 4.98 12.91
C GLN A 166 -8.84 5.11 14.44
N TYR A 167 -7.94 4.43 15.17
CA TYR A 167 -7.84 4.50 16.62
C TYR A 167 -6.74 5.46 17.10
N GLY A 168 -6.02 6.09 16.16
CA GLY A 168 -4.97 7.07 16.44
C GLY A 168 -3.56 6.49 16.51
N ASP A 169 -3.36 5.17 16.35
CA ASP A 169 -2.03 4.57 16.34
C ASP A 169 -1.22 5.01 15.13
N VAL A 170 0.01 5.44 15.37
CA VAL A 170 0.96 5.84 14.33
C VAL A 170 1.86 4.66 14.03
N MET A 171 1.88 4.26 12.76
CA MET A 171 2.69 3.19 12.21
C MET A 171 3.56 3.72 11.07
N ALA A 172 4.69 3.05 10.82
CA ALA A 172 5.61 3.43 9.76
C ALA A 172 5.06 3.16 8.34
N CYS A 173 4.18 2.17 8.21
CA CYS A 173 3.60 1.72 6.94
C CYS A 173 2.28 1.00 7.25
N PRO A 174 1.23 1.09 6.41
CA PRO A 174 -0.03 0.37 6.64
C PRO A 174 0.13 -1.16 6.73
N PHE A 175 1.21 -1.73 6.19
CA PHE A 175 1.48 -3.16 6.22
C PHE A 175 2.28 -3.61 7.45
N ILE A 176 2.89 -2.68 8.18
CA ILE A 176 3.72 -2.95 9.36
C ILE A 176 2.91 -2.57 10.60
N GLN A 177 2.28 -3.56 11.22
CA GLN A 177 1.40 -3.40 12.38
C GLN A 177 2.17 -3.22 13.70
N VAL A 178 3.07 -2.24 13.73
CA VAL A 178 3.86 -1.83 14.90
C VAL A 178 3.56 -0.36 15.21
N SER A 179 2.95 -0.12 16.37
CA SER A 179 2.61 1.21 16.86
C SER A 179 3.82 1.87 17.49
N PHE A 180 4.11 3.07 17.00
CA PHE A 180 5.10 3.97 17.58
C PHE A 180 4.49 4.85 18.66
N GLY A 181 3.17 4.89 18.83
CA GLY A 181 2.45 5.77 19.75
C GLY A 181 1.07 6.12 19.21
N ASN A 182 0.29 6.89 19.99
CA ASN A 182 -1.10 7.21 19.62
C ASN A 182 -1.35 8.73 19.68
N VAL A 183 -1.79 9.33 18.56
CA VAL A 183 -1.98 10.79 18.44
C VAL A 183 -3.08 11.35 19.36
N LEU A 184 -3.95 10.50 19.89
CA LEU A 184 -4.97 10.89 20.86
C LEU A 184 -4.40 10.99 22.29
N ARG A 185 -3.19 10.49 22.52
CA ARG A 185 -2.55 10.41 23.83
C ARG A 185 -1.28 11.25 23.94
N GLU A 186 -0.55 11.42 22.84
CA GLU A 186 0.69 12.19 22.80
C GLU A 186 0.85 12.93 21.45
N PRO A 187 1.63 14.02 21.38
CA PRO A 187 1.83 14.77 20.14
C PRO A 187 2.50 13.94 19.05
N LEU A 188 2.05 14.11 17.79
CA LEU A 188 2.61 13.40 16.63
C LEU A 188 4.12 13.60 16.49
N GLU A 189 4.65 14.79 16.82
CA GLU A 189 6.10 15.06 16.78
C GLU A 189 6.90 14.13 17.71
N VAL A 190 6.37 13.82 18.89
CA VAL A 190 7.02 12.91 19.85
C VAL A 190 7.05 11.50 19.28
N ILE A 191 5.92 11.04 18.72
CA ILE A 191 5.79 9.72 18.11
C ILE A 191 6.70 9.60 16.88
N TRP A 192 6.73 10.64 16.05
CA TRP A 192 7.57 10.70 14.86
C TRP A 192 9.05 10.63 15.21
N ASN A 193 9.52 11.44 16.16
CA ASN A 193 10.89 11.43 16.66
C ASN A 193 11.30 10.06 17.23
N ARG A 194 10.38 9.34 17.88
CA ARG A 194 10.59 7.97 18.35
C ARG A 194 10.83 7.02 17.18
N GLY A 195 9.96 7.05 16.17
CA GLY A 195 10.06 6.12 15.04
C GLY A 195 11.25 6.36 14.12
N ILE A 196 11.65 7.61 13.84
CA ILE A 196 12.86 7.89 13.03
C ILE A 196 14.17 7.53 13.75
N ARG A 197 14.12 7.19 15.05
CA ARG A 197 15.28 6.71 15.80
C ARG A 197 15.30 5.19 15.96
N ALA A 198 14.16 4.54 15.73
CA ALA A 198 14.00 3.10 15.87
C ALA A 198 14.83 2.33 14.83
N PRO A 199 15.30 1.11 15.16
CA PRO A 199 15.93 0.21 14.19
C PRO A 199 15.06 0.00 12.94
N TYR A 200 15.69 -0.27 11.79
CA TYR A 200 15.07 -0.36 10.45
C TYR A 200 14.44 0.92 9.88
N PHE A 201 13.96 1.83 10.72
CA PHE A 201 13.27 3.05 10.28
C PHE A 201 14.15 4.29 10.30
N ARG A 202 15.26 4.27 11.05
CA ARG A 202 16.27 5.33 11.08
C ARG A 202 16.88 5.62 9.70
N ASP A 203 17.26 4.55 9.00
CA ASP A 203 17.91 4.66 7.69
C ASP A 203 16.91 4.36 6.56
N TYR A 204 17.20 4.85 5.36
CA TYR A 204 16.42 4.50 4.18
C TYR A 204 16.79 3.09 3.72
N ALA A 205 15.84 2.17 3.78
CA ALA A 205 16.01 0.84 3.21
C ALA A 205 15.86 0.89 1.69
N GLY A 206 16.80 0.26 0.97
CA GLY A 206 16.78 0.15 -0.49
C GLY A 206 15.81 -0.91 -1.04
N LYS A 207 15.07 -1.58 -0.15
CA LYS A 207 14.10 -2.65 -0.45
C LYS A 207 12.91 -2.56 0.50
N CYS A 208 11.82 -3.23 0.17
CA CYS A 208 10.65 -3.32 1.04
C CYS A 208 10.94 -4.16 2.28
N LEU A 209 10.90 -3.53 3.45
CA LEU A 209 11.14 -4.20 4.73
C LEU A 209 10.19 -5.40 4.90
N ILE A 210 8.90 -5.22 4.64
CA ILE A 210 7.89 -6.26 4.86
C ILE A 210 7.62 -7.14 3.63
N GLY A 211 8.05 -6.70 2.44
CA GLY A 211 7.84 -7.42 1.18
C GLY A 211 9.08 -8.14 0.64
N GLU A 212 10.28 -7.80 1.11
CA GLU A 212 11.55 -8.30 0.57
C GLU A 212 12.61 -8.64 1.63
N ASP A 213 12.65 -7.94 2.79
CA ASP A 213 13.71 -8.17 3.78
C ASP A 213 13.43 -9.40 4.66
N PRO A 214 14.17 -10.52 4.51
CA PRO A 214 13.86 -11.74 5.24
C PRO A 214 14.09 -11.62 6.74
N GLU A 215 15.03 -10.78 7.18
CA GLU A 215 15.28 -10.59 8.62
C GLU A 215 14.15 -9.80 9.24
N PHE A 216 13.79 -8.67 8.63
CA PHE A 216 12.67 -7.87 9.11
C PHE A 216 11.37 -8.68 9.13
N ILE A 217 11.08 -9.43 8.06
CA ILE A 217 9.88 -10.27 7.97
C ILE A 217 9.86 -11.34 9.07
N ARG A 218 11.00 -11.95 9.40
CA ARG A 218 11.08 -12.92 10.50
C ARG A 218 10.78 -12.27 11.84
N GLN A 219 11.46 -11.17 12.18
CA GLN A 219 11.24 -10.46 13.43
C GLN A 219 9.79 -9.97 13.54
N TYR A 220 9.27 -9.35 12.48
CA TYR A 220 7.89 -8.90 12.41
C TYR A 220 6.90 -10.05 12.62
N SER A 221 7.09 -11.16 11.90
CA SER A 221 6.22 -12.34 12.02
C SER A 221 6.23 -12.89 13.44
N ARG A 222 7.38 -12.93 14.13
CA ARG A 222 7.46 -13.31 15.55
C ARG A 222 6.67 -12.36 16.44
N ALA A 223 6.82 -11.05 16.22
CA ALA A 223 6.19 -10.03 17.05
C ALA A 223 4.66 -10.10 17.02
N ILE A 224 4.07 -10.44 15.87
CA ILE A 224 2.62 -10.48 15.67
C ILE A 224 1.99 -11.87 15.77
N ALA A 225 2.78 -12.95 15.80
CA ALA A 225 2.28 -14.33 15.67
C ALA A 225 1.22 -14.73 16.72
N ALA A 226 1.38 -14.27 17.96
CA ALA A 226 0.49 -14.62 19.07
C ALA A 226 -0.55 -13.54 19.40
N GLU A 227 -0.59 -12.47 18.61
CA GLU A 227 -1.35 -11.27 18.95
C GLU A 227 -2.75 -11.33 18.39
N LYS A 228 -3.73 -11.20 19.28
CA LYS A 228 -5.14 -11.11 18.92
C LYS A 228 -5.52 -9.71 18.44
N GLU A 229 -4.78 -8.71 18.88
CA GLU A 229 -5.03 -7.30 18.59
C GLU A 229 -3.76 -6.68 18.02
N LEU A 230 -3.95 -5.91 16.95
CA LEU A 230 -2.90 -5.18 16.25
C LEU A 230 -3.27 -3.69 16.23
N PRO A 231 -2.29 -2.78 16.18
CA PRO A 231 -0.84 -3.02 16.10
C PRO A 231 -0.18 -3.38 17.44
N VAL A 232 0.99 -4.03 17.39
CA VAL A 232 1.83 -4.31 18.58
C VAL A 232 2.64 -3.07 18.99
N SER A 233 3.10 -2.98 20.24
CA SER A 233 4.01 -1.91 20.65
C SER A 233 5.40 -2.06 20.03
N LEU A 234 6.11 -0.93 19.88
CA LEU A 234 7.51 -0.91 19.45
C LEU A 234 8.40 -1.78 20.34
N GLU A 235 8.25 -1.69 21.67
CA GLU A 235 9.03 -2.49 22.65
C GLU A 235 8.87 -3.99 22.39
N LYS A 236 7.65 -4.43 22.08
CA LYS A 236 7.37 -5.83 21.78
C LYS A 236 8.04 -6.27 20.48
N PHE A 237 7.94 -5.45 19.44
CA PHE A 237 8.62 -5.71 18.17
C PHE A 237 10.14 -5.84 18.36
N GLU A 238 10.76 -4.94 19.13
CA GLU A 238 12.20 -4.97 19.42
C GLU A 238 12.60 -6.22 20.23
N SER A 239 11.76 -6.67 21.16
CA SER A 239 12.03 -7.88 21.95
C SER A 239 11.96 -9.19 21.13
N ALA A 240 11.23 -9.19 20.00
CA ALA A 240 10.99 -10.38 19.18
C ALA A 240 12.23 -10.87 18.40
N ASP A 241 13.27 -10.04 18.27
CA ASP A 241 14.50 -10.37 17.55
C ASP A 241 15.24 -11.57 18.18
N SER A 242 15.17 -11.71 19.51
CA SER A 242 15.86 -12.74 20.31
C SER A 242 15.18 -14.11 20.41
N ALA A 243 13.94 -14.28 19.93
CA ALA A 243 13.15 -15.51 20.13
C ALA A 243 13.27 -16.51 18.96
N PRO A 244 13.24 -17.83 19.16
CA PRO A 244 13.19 -18.79 18.05
C PRO A 244 11.87 -18.69 17.25
N TYR A 245 11.93 -18.62 15.90
CA TYR A 245 10.75 -18.63 15.03
C TYR A 245 10.38 -20.06 14.62
N THR A 246 9.14 -20.46 14.87
CA THR A 246 8.53 -21.63 14.24
C THR A 246 7.41 -21.17 13.31
N ALA A 247 7.61 -21.25 12.00
CA ALA A 247 6.54 -21.01 11.04
C ALA A 247 5.47 -22.10 11.23
N ASN A 248 4.26 -21.72 11.63
CA ASN A 248 3.13 -22.64 11.58
C ASN A 248 2.86 -22.98 10.11
N ARG A 249 2.93 -24.29 9.80
CA ARG A 249 2.66 -24.87 8.48
C ARG A 249 1.17 -24.89 8.18
#